data_AF-A0A327YTT2-F1
#
_entry.id   AF-A0A327YTT2-F1
#
_cell.length_a   1.000
_cell.length_b   1.000
_cell.length_c   1.000
_cell.angle_alpha   90.00
_cell.angle_beta   90.00
_cell.angle_gamma   90.00
#
_symmetry.space_group_name_H-M   'P 1'
#
loop_
_entity.id
_entity.type
_entity.pdbx_description
1 polymer ?
#
loop_
_entity_poly.entity_id
_entity_poly.type
_entity_poly.pdbx_seq_one_letter_code
_entity_poly.pdbx_strand_id
1 'polypeptide(L)' 'MREVVIVEAVRTPVGKRNGVFREKHPVHLASVVLDEVVKRAGIEKHLSLEALAALKPVFKPDGVITAGMRAK' A
#
# COMPACT_ATOMS: atom_id res chain seq x y z
N MET A 1 -22.27 -5.31 -10.25
CA MET A 1 -21.24 -5.75 -9.29
C MET A 1 -20.08 -4.76 -9.40
N ARG A 2 -19.56 -4.22 -8.30
CA ARG A 2 -18.39 -3.30 -8.33
C ARG A 2 -17.13 -4.15 -8.17
N GLU A 3 -16.21 -4.07 -9.12
CA GLU A 3 -14.90 -4.71 -8.98
C GLU A 3 -14.04 -3.93 -7.99
N VAL A 4 -13.35 -4.66 -7.11
CA VAL A 4 -12.39 -4.11 -6.15
C VAL A 4 -11.01 -4.56 -6.60
N VAL A 5 -10.12 -3.59 -6.82
CA VAL A 5 -8.77 -3.83 -7.32
C VAL A 5 -7.73 -3.30 -6.34
N ILE A 6 -6.56 -3.95 -6.28
CA ILE A 6 -5.41 -3.46 -5.54
C ILE A 6 -4.56 -2.61 -6.48
N VAL A 7 -4.43 -1.32 -6.16
CA VAL A 7 -3.72 -0.33 -6.97
C VAL A 7 -2.24 -0.22 -6.59
N GLU A 8 -1.91 -0.30 -5.31
CA GLU A 8 -0.53 -0.30 -4.82
C GLU A 8 -0.40 -1.01 -3.46
N ALA A 9 0.80 -1.47 -3.14
CA ALA A 9 1.09 -2.12 -1.86
C ALA A 9 2.50 -1.79 -1.36
N VAL A 10 2.60 -1.26 -0.14
CA VAL A 10 3.87 -0.90 0.51
C VAL A 10 3.86 -1.35 1.97
N ARG A 11 5.04 -1.56 2.53
CA ARG A 11 5.24 -1.96 3.91
C ARG A 11 6.53 -1.38 4.47
N THR A 12 6.60 -1.26 5.78
CA THR A 12 7.89 -1.06 6.45
C THR A 12 8.72 -2.35 6.42
N PRO A 13 10.05 -2.26 6.56
CA PRO A 13 10.87 -3.41 6.92
C PRO A 13 10.37 -4.06 8.22
N VAL A 14 10.68 -5.34 8.41
CA VAL A 14 10.31 -6.03 9.66
C VAL A 14 11.34 -5.69 10.74
N GLY A 15 10.87 -5.12 11.85
CA GLY A 15 11.70 -4.85 13.02
C GLY A 15 12.05 -6.12 13.79
N LYS A 16 13.26 -6.19 14.35
CA LYS A 16 13.64 -7.20 15.35
C LYS A 16 13.43 -6.64 16.76
N ARG A 17 13.23 -7.53 17.75
CA ARG A 17 13.23 -7.13 19.17
C ARG A 17 14.54 -6.41 19.50
N ASN A 18 14.44 -5.26 20.17
CA ASN A 18 15.57 -4.35 20.45
C ASN A 18 16.32 -3.82 19.21
N GLY A 19 15.71 -3.91 18.01
CA GLY A 19 16.30 -3.48 16.74
C GLY A 19 16.03 -2.01 16.38
N VAL A 20 16.17 -1.69 15.09
CA VAL A 20 16.16 -0.32 14.55
C VAL A 20 14.86 0.47 14.77
N PHE A 21 13.74 -0.20 15.05
CA PHE A 21 12.44 0.43 15.30
C PHE A 21 12.06 0.49 16.79
N ARG A 22 12.95 0.10 17.70
CA ARG A 22 12.65 0.01 19.15
C ARG A 22 12.15 1.31 19.78
N GLU A 23 12.63 2.45 19.29
CA GLU A 23 12.32 3.79 19.81
C GLU A 23 11.24 4.50 18.97
N LYS A 24 10.78 3.90 17.87
CA LYS A 24 9.78 4.54 17.00
C LYS A 24 8.37 4.19 17.47
N HIS A 25 7.56 5.21 17.68
CA HIS A 25 6.13 5.02 17.93
C HIS A 25 5.46 4.36 16.70
N PRO A 26 4.59 3.35 16.87
CA PRO A 26 3.97 2.63 15.75
C PRO A 26 3.24 3.53 14.75
N VAL A 27 2.62 4.61 15.22
CA VAL A 27 1.92 5.58 14.36
C VAL A 27 2.86 6.24 13.35
N HIS A 28 4.13 6.49 13.72
CA HIS A 28 5.11 7.04 12.76
C HIS A 28 5.51 6.02 11.68
N LEU A 29 5.50 4.72 12.01
CA LEU A 29 5.71 3.69 10.99
C LEU A 29 4.53 3.65 10.01
N ALA A 30 3.31 3.79 10.52
CA ALA A 30 2.10 3.85 9.70
C ALA A 30 2.06 5.10 8.81
N SER A 31 2.44 6.28 9.33
CA SER A 31 2.42 7.52 8.55
C SER A 31 3.31 7.45 7.33
N VAL A 32 4.53 6.92 7.48
CA VAL A 32 5.48 6.74 6.35
C VAL A 32 4.91 5.81 5.28
N VAL A 33 4.21 4.74 5.70
CA VAL A 33 3.55 3.81 4.76
C VAL A 33 2.41 4.49 4.01
N LEU A 34 1.60 5.30 4.69
CA LEU A 34 0.51 6.04 4.08
C LEU A 34 1.00 7.09 3.09
N ASP A 35 2.04 7.84 3.44
CA ASP A 35 2.62 8.84 2.53
C ASP A 35 3.23 8.18 1.29
N GLU A 36 3.93 7.05 1.46
CA GLU A 36 4.56 6.34 0.35
C GLU A 36 3.53 5.65 -0.57
N VAL A 37 2.44 5.07 -0.03
CA VAL A 37 1.41 4.43 -0.87
C VAL A 37 0.70 5.46 -1.73
N VAL A 38 0.36 6.62 -1.16
CA VAL A 38 -0.28 7.73 -1.87
C VAL A 38 0.63 8.22 -3.00
N LYS A 39 1.91 8.41 -2.70
CA LYS A 39 2.92 8.83 -3.67
C LYS A 39 3.09 7.84 -4.82
N ARG A 40 3.18 6.53 -4.54
CA ARG A 40 3.33 5.49 -5.57
C ARG A 40 2.08 5.31 -6.42
N ALA A 41 0.91 5.38 -5.78
CA ALA A 41 -0.36 5.29 -6.47
C ALA A 41 -0.65 6.53 -7.32
N GLY A 42 0.10 7.63 -7.14
CA GLY A 42 -0.10 8.87 -7.87
C GLY A 42 -1.44 9.53 -7.57
N ILE A 43 -1.96 9.34 -6.35
CA ILE A 43 -3.26 9.86 -5.93
C ILE A 43 -3.10 11.12 -5.07
N GLU A 44 -3.99 12.09 -5.26
CA GLU A 44 -4.15 13.20 -4.33
C GLU A 44 -5.17 12.87 -3.22
N LYS A 45 -5.07 13.56 -2.08
CA LYS A 45 -5.95 13.32 -0.92
C LYS A 45 -7.43 13.67 -1.19
N HIS A 46 -7.70 14.46 -2.23
CA HIS A 46 -9.04 14.81 -2.68
C HIS A 46 -9.24 14.36 -4.13
N LEU A 47 -9.56 13.07 -4.32
CA LEU A 47 -9.84 12.51 -5.65
C LEU A 47 -11.33 12.36 -5.91
N SER A 48 -11.71 12.53 -7.18
CA SER A 48 -13.02 12.12 -7.70
C SER A 48 -13.05 10.60 -7.96
N LEU A 49 -14.26 10.02 -8.00
CA LEU A 49 -14.45 8.59 -8.29
C LEU A 49 -13.93 8.20 -9.68
N GLU A 50 -13.98 9.12 -10.64
CA GLU A 50 -13.50 8.93 -12.01
C GLU A 50 -11.98 8.78 -12.06
N ALA A 51 -11.26 9.62 -11.31
CA ALA A 51 -9.81 9.54 -11.22
C ALA A 51 -9.34 8.23 -10.56
N LEU A 52 -10.09 7.72 -9.57
CA LEU A 52 -9.81 6.42 -8.95
C LEU A 52 -10.00 5.25 -9.92
N ALA A 53 -10.97 5.33 -10.83
CA ALA A 53 -11.25 4.28 -11.81
C ALA A 53 -10.18 4.20 -12.91
N ALA A 54 -9.45 5.28 -13.17
CA ALA A 54 -8.39 5.33 -14.17
C ALA A 54 -7.04 4.76 -13.67
N LEU A 55 -6.93 4.42 -12.39
CA LEU A 55 -5.68 3.90 -11.82
C LEU A 55 -5.37 2.50 -12.35
N LYS A 56 -4.09 2.28 -12.67
CA LYS A 56 -3.62 0.99 -13.16
C LYS A 56 -3.48 0.01 -11.99
N PRO A 57 -4.18 -1.14 -11.99
CA PRO A 57 -3.98 -2.17 -10.97
C PRO A 57 -2.60 -2.81 -11.06
N VAL A 58 -2.05 -3.26 -9.92
CA VAL A 58 -0.76 -3.98 -9.87
C VAL A 58 -0.87 -5.38 -10.48
N PHE A 59 -2.06 -5.97 -10.47
CA PHE A 59 -2.28 -7.37 -10.82
C PHE A 59 -3.24 -7.54 -12.00
N LYS A 60 -3.08 -8.65 -12.72
CA LYS A 60 -3.94 -9.04 -13.83
C LYS A 60 -5.37 -9.37 -13.35
N PRO A 61 -6.40 -9.16 -14.20
CA PRO A 61 -7.81 -9.28 -13.84
C PRO A 61 -8.29 -10.66 -13.33
N ASP A 62 -7.50 -11.71 -13.48
CA ASP A 62 -7.85 -13.12 -13.25
C ASP A 62 -7.79 -13.58 -11.76
N GLY A 63 -7.55 -12.65 -10.83
CA GLY A 63 -8.23 -12.62 -9.53
C GLY A 63 -7.97 -13.71 -8.46
N VAL A 64 -7.05 -14.68 -8.59
CA VAL A 64 -6.72 -15.55 -7.44
C VAL A 64 -5.71 -14.85 -6.53
N ILE A 65 -6.23 -14.14 -5.53
CA ILE A 65 -5.46 -13.47 -4.48
C ILE A 65 -5.03 -14.49 -3.44
N THR A 66 -3.80 -15.00 -3.54
CA THR A 66 -3.15 -15.69 -2.43
C THR A 66 -2.32 -14.67 -1.65
N ALA A 67 -2.70 -14.40 -0.40
CA ALA A 67 -1.97 -13.50 0.50
C ALA A 67 -0.55 -14.04 0.72
N GLY A 68 0.44 -13.50 -0.01
CA GLY A 68 1.80 -14.02 0.05
C GLY A 68 2.79 -13.34 -0.87
N MET A 69 2.92 -12.02 -0.82
CA MET A 69 4.08 -11.37 -1.44
C MET A 69 5.30 -11.47 -0.52
N ARG A 70 6.20 -12.41 -0.85
CA ARG A 70 7.61 -12.33 -0.47
C ARG A 70 8.20 -11.09 -1.13
N ALA A 71 8.64 -10.13 -0.32
CA ALA A 71 9.44 -9.03 -0.82
C ALA A 71 10.71 -9.58 -1.48
N LYS A 72 10.98 -9.12 -2.69
CA LYS A 72 12.31 -9.15 -3.28
C LYS A 72 13.16 -8.07 -2.63
#